data_AF-A0A7C1NAF7-F1
#
_entry.id   AF-A0A7C1NAF7-F1
#
_cell.length_a   1.000
_cell.length_b   1.000
_cell.length_c   1.000
_cell.angle_alpha   90.00
_cell.angle_beta   90.00
_cell.angle_gamma   90.00
#
_symmetry.space_group_name_H-M   'P 1'
#
loop_
_entity.id
_entity.type
_entity.pdbx_description
1 polymer ?
#
loop_
_entity_poly.entity_id
_entity_poly.type
_entity_poly.pdbx_seq_one_letter_code
_entity_poly.pdbx_strand_id
1 'polypeptide(L)'
;MTSEIKKKKPSPQKVLFGFILLIIYLAVLFFFYNFFKERGGNPFIITLLLLFVFLAPVGLFLTRSRKSLYSRMFPDKKKRIALNTQRRKDTFKIKEIKQPQSKVFKHISLDFRYSKPLISKCENCGNILPNFVKKCFFCGKQSTT
;
A
#
# COMPACT_ATOMS: atom_id res chain seq x y z
N MET A 1 6.61 3.91 9.54
CA MET A 1 7.69 3.44 8.64
C MET A 1 7.29 3.69 7.19
N THR A 2 7.78 4.79 6.62
CA THR A 2 7.55 5.17 5.22
C THR A 2 8.42 4.33 4.31
N SER A 3 7.81 3.41 3.55
CA SER A 3 8.50 2.66 2.51
C SER A 3 8.98 3.62 1.43
N GLU A 4 10.29 3.88 1.35
CA GLU A 4 10.89 4.59 0.24
C GLU A 4 10.68 3.77 -1.05
N ILE A 5 9.71 4.22 -1.84
CA ILE A 5 9.51 3.71 -3.19
C ILE A 5 10.74 4.17 -3.99
N LYS A 6 11.73 3.28 -4.16
CA LYS A 6 12.88 3.50 -5.07
C LYS A 6 12.35 3.98 -6.42
N LYS A 7 12.45 5.29 -6.69
CA LYS A 7 12.11 5.87 -7.98
C LYS A 7 13.01 5.20 -9.01
N LYS A 8 12.43 4.40 -9.92
CA LYS A 8 13.17 3.87 -11.08
C LYS A 8 13.81 5.07 -11.78
N LYS A 9 15.15 5.10 -11.81
CA LYS A 9 15.89 6.13 -12.54
C LYS A 9 15.37 6.14 -13.98
N PRO A 10 15.07 7.32 -14.56
CA PRO A 10 14.65 7.40 -15.95
C PRO A 10 15.73 6.74 -16.82
N SER A 11 15.31 5.95 -17.81
CA SER A 11 16.26 5.36 -18.75
C SER A 11 17.00 6.48 -19.49
N PRO A 12 18.33 6.39 -19.67
CA PRO A 12 19.13 7.46 -20.29
C PRO A 12 18.62 7.86 -21.68
N GLN A 13 18.05 6.91 -22.41
CA GLN A 13 17.42 7.12 -23.71
C GLN A 13 16.23 8.11 -23.68
N LYS A 14 15.41 8.10 -22.61
CA LYS A 14 14.27 9.04 -22.50
C LYS A 14 14.73 10.47 -22.22
N VAL A 15 15.84 10.61 -21.51
CA VAL A 15 16.44 11.92 -21.23
C VAL A 15 17.02 12.50 -22.52
N LEU A 16 17.78 11.71 -23.28
CA LEU A 16 18.32 12.09 -24.58
C LEU A 16 17.22 12.51 -25.57
N PHE A 17 16.15 11.74 -25.69
CA PHE A 17 15.03 12.10 -26.57
C PHE A 17 14.39 13.44 -26.17
N GLY A 18 14.23 13.70 -24.87
CA GLY A 18 13.75 14.98 -24.37
C GLY A 18 14.67 16.15 -24.73
N PHE A 19 15.98 15.97 -24.64
CA PHE A 19 16.97 16.97 -25.05
C PHE A 19 16.92 17.27 -26.55
N ILE A 20 16.85 16.22 -27.39
CA ILE A 20 16.76 16.38 -28.85
C ILE A 20 15.51 17.19 -29.22
N LEU A 21 14.37 16.84 -28.63
CA LEU A 21 13.09 17.52 -28.89
C LEU A 21 13.13 18.99 -28.43
N LEU A 22 13.81 19.27 -27.32
CA LEU A 22 14.01 20.64 -26.82
C LEU A 22 14.91 21.47 -27.73
N ILE A 23 15.97 20.89 -28.28
CA ILE A 23 16.87 21.57 -29.24
C ILE A 23 16.11 21.91 -30.53
N ILE A 24 15.36 20.94 -31.08
CA ILE A 24 14.54 21.16 -32.29
C ILE A 24 13.51 22.26 -32.02
N TYR A 25 12.87 22.24 -30.86
CA TYR A 25 11.88 23.24 -30.48
C TYR A 25 12.46 24.65 -30.38
N LEU A 26 13.64 24.81 -29.76
CA LEU A 26 14.35 26.10 -29.70
C LEU A 26 14.77 26.59 -31.09
N ALA A 27 15.23 25.70 -31.96
CA ALA A 27 15.59 26.07 -33.34
C ALA A 27 14.37 26.62 -34.11
N VAL A 28 13.21 25.98 -33.98
CA VAL A 28 11.96 26.44 -34.59
C VAL A 28 11.55 27.81 -34.05
N LEU A 29 11.59 28.02 -32.72
CA LEU A 29 11.30 29.33 -32.13
C LEU A 29 12.24 30.42 -32.61
N PHE A 30 13.54 30.14 -32.66
CA PHE A 30 14.53 31.09 -33.16
C PHE A 30 14.28 31.47 -34.62
N PHE A 31 13.92 30.50 -35.46
CA PHE A 31 13.54 30.75 -36.85
C PHE A 31 12.33 31.69 -36.94
N PHE A 32 11.26 31.42 -36.19
CA PHE A 32 10.08 32.29 -36.17
C PHE A 32 10.41 33.70 -35.66
N TYR A 33 11.24 33.82 -34.63
CA TYR A 33 11.65 35.13 -34.10
C TYR A 33 12.31 36.00 -35.17
N ASN A 34 13.26 35.44 -35.92
CA ASN A 34 13.94 36.18 -37.00
C ASN A 34 12.97 36.53 -38.14
N PHE A 35 12.11 35.59 -38.52
CA PHE A 35 11.11 35.82 -39.57
C PHE A 35 10.14 36.96 -39.22
N PHE A 36 9.67 37.03 -37.97
CA PHE A 36 8.81 38.12 -37.52
C PHE A 36 9.56 39.45 -37.38
N LYS A 37 10.84 39.41 -37.00
CA LYS A 37 11.70 40.59 -36.92
C LYS A 37 11.94 41.21 -38.29
N GLU A 38 12.20 40.39 -39.32
CA GLU A 38 12.41 40.86 -40.70
C GLU A 38 11.15 41.51 -41.30
N ARG A 39 9.96 41.05 -40.91
CA ARG A 39 8.69 41.65 -41.33
C ARG A 39 8.36 42.99 -40.66
N GLY A 40 9.28 43.56 -39.86
CA GLY A 40 9.09 44.84 -39.20
C GLY A 40 8.09 44.81 -38.05
N GLY A 41 7.75 43.62 -37.53
CA GLY A 41 6.90 43.52 -36.36
C GLY A 41 7.60 44.09 -35.11
N ASN A 42 6.81 44.64 -34.19
CA ASN A 42 7.36 45.17 -32.95
C ASN A 42 8.03 44.03 -32.14
N PRO A 43 9.35 44.13 -31.83
CA PRO A 43 10.10 43.05 -31.20
C PRO A 43 9.53 42.66 -29.83
N PHE A 44 8.92 43.59 -29.09
CA PHE A 44 8.29 43.30 -27.80
C PHE A 44 7.08 42.37 -27.95
N ILE A 45 6.21 42.67 -28.90
CA ILE A 45 4.97 41.89 -29.14
C ILE A 45 5.34 40.49 -29.61
N ILE A 46 6.31 40.38 -30.53
CA ILE A 46 6.81 39.10 -31.04
C ILE A 46 7.37 38.25 -29.91
N THR A 47 8.18 38.84 -29.04
CA THR A 47 8.81 38.14 -27.91
C THR A 47 7.75 37.61 -26.93
N LEU A 48 6.73 38.43 -26.63
CA LEU A 48 5.63 38.03 -25.74
C LEU A 48 4.83 36.85 -26.31
N LEU A 49 4.56 36.88 -27.62
CA LEU A 49 3.81 35.83 -28.32
C LEU A 49 4.62 34.53 -28.38
N LEU A 50 5.92 34.62 -28.69
CA LEU A 50 6.85 33.49 -28.62
C LEU A 50 6.91 32.87 -27.23
N LEU A 51 6.97 33.70 -26.18
CA LEU A 51 6.99 33.25 -24.80
C LEU A 51 5.69 32.48 -24.45
N PHE A 52 4.54 32.99 -24.90
CA PHE A 52 3.26 32.32 -24.67
C PHE A 52 3.20 30.95 -25.34
N VAL A 53 3.65 30.87 -26.59
CA VAL A 53 3.77 29.60 -27.33
C VAL A 53 4.76 28.66 -26.68
N PHE A 54 5.85 29.18 -26.09
CA PHE A 54 6.84 28.43 -25.31
C PHE A 54 6.26 27.82 -24.03
N LEU A 55 5.45 28.58 -23.32
CA LEU A 55 4.89 28.15 -22.03
C LEU A 55 3.82 27.06 -22.18
N ALA A 56 3.06 27.04 -23.27
CA ALA A 56 2.01 26.05 -23.51
C ALA A 56 2.49 24.57 -23.46
N PRO A 57 3.50 24.15 -24.24
CA PRO A 57 4.01 22.78 -24.19
C PRO A 57 4.72 22.49 -22.86
N VAL A 58 5.40 23.47 -22.25
CA VAL A 58 6.05 23.31 -20.94
C VAL A 58 5.01 23.02 -19.87
N GLY A 59 3.88 23.73 -19.86
CA GLY A 59 2.75 23.48 -18.95
C GLY A 59 2.17 22.07 -19.13
N LEU A 60 2.01 21.63 -20.38
CA LEU A 60 1.52 20.28 -20.69
C LEU A 60 2.53 19.20 -20.26
N PHE A 61 3.83 19.46 -20.39
CA PHE A 61 4.89 18.54 -19.96
C PHE A 61 5.01 18.43 -18.44
N LEU A 62 4.90 19.55 -17.72
CA LEU A 62 4.91 19.61 -16.25
C LEU A 62 3.72 18.86 -15.64
N THR A 63 2.53 19.01 -16.23
CA THR A 63 1.30 18.35 -15.76
C THR A 63 1.27 16.86 -16.08
N ARG A 64 1.92 16.41 -17.17
CA ARG A 64 1.96 15.00 -17.60
C ARG A 64 2.54 14.02 -16.56
N SER A 65 3.39 14.50 -15.65
CA SER A 65 4.04 13.67 -14.63
C SER A 65 3.18 13.43 -13.38
N ARG A 66 2.08 14.18 -13.21
CA ARG A 66 1.21 14.06 -12.04
C ARG A 66 0.29 12.85 -12.23
N LYS A 67 0.52 11.80 -11.45
CA LYS A 67 -0.41 10.67 -11.35
C LYS A 67 -1.79 11.21 -10.97
N SER A 68 -2.81 10.86 -11.75
CA SER A 68 -4.19 11.22 -11.41
C SER A 68 -4.55 10.68 -10.02
N LEU A 69 -5.38 11.40 -9.27
CA LEU A 69 -5.88 10.96 -7.96
C LEU A 69 -6.49 9.55 -8.06
N TYR A 70 -7.18 9.28 -9.17
CA TYR A 70 -7.76 7.97 -9.47
C TYR A 70 -6.71 6.85 -9.56
N SER A 71 -5.61 7.07 -10.29
CA SER A 71 -4.51 6.09 -10.38
C SER A 71 -3.76 5.84 -9.06
N ARG A 72 -3.98 6.73 -8.06
CA ARG A 72 -3.45 6.59 -6.71
C ARG A 72 -4.38 5.77 -5.82
N MET A 73 -5.70 5.93 -5.95
CA MET A 73 -6.71 5.14 -5.23
C MET A 73 -6.84 3.72 -5.78
N PHE A 74 -6.73 3.55 -7.10
CA PHE A 74 -6.85 2.27 -7.78
C PHE A 74 -5.55 1.90 -8.49
N PRO A 75 -4.53 1.40 -7.78
CA PRO A 75 -3.29 0.97 -8.40
C PRO A 75 -3.55 -0.23 -9.31
N ASP A 76 -3.02 -0.16 -10.53
CA ASP A 76 -3.10 -1.22 -11.55
C ASP A 76 -2.80 -2.62 -11.01
N LYS A 77 -3.47 -3.62 -11.58
CA LYS A 77 -3.32 -5.05 -11.24
C LYS A 77 -1.85 -5.50 -11.27
N LYS A 78 -1.08 -5.09 -12.29
CA LYS A 78 0.37 -5.37 -12.41
C LYS A 78 1.19 -4.80 -11.25
N LYS A 79 0.80 -3.63 -10.75
CA LYS A 79 1.48 -2.92 -9.67
C LYS A 79 1.16 -3.52 -8.30
N ARG A 80 -0.08 -3.99 -8.10
CA ARG A 80 -0.46 -4.79 -6.91
C ARG A 80 0.33 -6.09 -6.83
N ILE A 81 0.48 -6.81 -7.96
CA ILE A 81 1.27 -8.06 -8.01
C ILE A 81 2.72 -7.77 -7.59
N ALA A 82 3.37 -6.75 -8.16
CA ALA A 82 4.74 -6.39 -7.80
C ALA A 82 4.90 -6.07 -6.30
N LEU A 83 3.96 -5.31 -5.70
CA LEU A 83 3.96 -4.99 -4.27
C LEU A 83 3.80 -6.24 -3.39
N ASN A 84 2.90 -7.16 -3.74
CA ASN A 84 2.68 -8.39 -2.99
C ASN A 84 3.89 -9.34 -3.09
N THR A 85 4.51 -9.46 -4.26
CA THR A 85 5.72 -10.27 -4.44
C THR A 85 6.88 -9.72 -3.62
N GLN A 86 7.02 -8.40 -3.54
CA GLN A 86 8.06 -7.76 -2.73
C GLN A 86 7.84 -8.00 -1.23
N ARG A 87 6.62 -7.78 -0.72
CA ARG A 87 6.28 -8.10 0.68
C ARG A 87 6.60 -9.54 1.04
N ARG A 88 6.29 -10.49 0.15
CA ARG A 88 6.61 -11.91 0.34
C ARG A 88 8.11 -12.14 0.53
N LYS A 89 8.96 -11.52 -0.30
CA LYS A 89 10.43 -11.63 -0.19
C LYS A 89 10.98 -11.05 1.11
N ASP A 90 10.41 -9.94 1.58
CA ASP A 90 10.85 -9.31 2.83
C ASP A 90 10.46 -10.15 4.06
N THR A 91 9.31 -10.82 4.05
CA THR A 91 8.92 -11.79 5.08
C THR A 91 9.73 -13.09 5.04
N PHE A 92 10.35 -13.44 3.91
CA PHE A 92 11.17 -14.64 3.74
C PHE A 92 12.67 -14.41 3.98
N LYS A 93 13.08 -13.26 4.52
CA LYS A 93 14.35 -13.17 5.27
C LYS A 93 14.19 -13.91 6.59
N ILE A 94 14.03 -15.22 6.47
CA ILE A 94 13.94 -16.20 7.54
C ILE A 94 15.24 -16.04 8.34
N LYS A 95 15.10 -15.64 9.60
CA LYS A 95 16.18 -15.77 10.60
C LYS A 95 16.72 -17.20 10.51
N GLU A 96 18.03 -17.34 10.40
CA GLU A 96 18.74 -18.61 10.27
C GLU A 96 18.01 -19.75 10.98
N ILE A 97 17.72 -20.82 10.22
CA ILE A 97 17.02 -22.00 10.69
C ILE A 97 17.89 -22.62 11.79
N LYS A 98 17.59 -22.32 13.06
CA LYS A 98 18.19 -23.03 14.19
C LYS A 98 17.78 -24.50 14.07
N GLN A 99 18.76 -25.39 14.11
CA GLN A 99 18.51 -26.84 14.04
C GLN A 99 17.44 -27.24 15.07
N PRO A 100 16.48 -28.11 14.68
CA PRO A 100 15.44 -28.55 15.59
C PRO A 100 16.09 -29.31 16.75
N GLN A 101 16.04 -28.73 17.95
CA GLN A 101 16.44 -29.42 19.16
C GLN A 101 15.55 -30.67 19.33
N SER A 102 16.16 -31.82 19.60
CA SER A 102 15.45 -33.06 19.87
C SER A 102 14.53 -32.85 21.06
N LYS A 103 13.21 -32.95 20.83
CA LYS A 103 12.23 -32.87 21.90
C LYS A 103 12.40 -34.10 22.78
N VAL A 104 12.95 -33.91 23.97
CA VAL A 104 12.89 -34.89 25.05
C VAL A 104 11.42 -35.03 25.45
N PHE A 105 10.77 -36.11 25.03
CA PHE A 105 9.40 -36.41 25.41
C PHE A 105 9.36 -36.77 26.89
N LYS A 106 8.89 -35.84 27.73
CA LYS A 106 8.55 -36.14 29.12
C LYS A 106 7.32 -37.04 29.12
N HIS A 107 7.35 -38.12 29.89
CA HIS A 107 6.22 -39.01 30.07
C HIS A 107 5.07 -38.24 30.73
N ILE A 108 4.01 -37.98 29.97
CA ILE A 108 2.80 -37.31 30.46
C ILE A 108 1.92 -38.40 31.09
N SER A 109 1.76 -38.38 32.41
CA SER A 109 0.74 -39.20 33.07
C SER A 109 -0.65 -38.68 32.67
N LEU A 110 -1.50 -39.56 32.16
CA LEU A 110 -2.86 -39.28 31.69
C LEU A 110 -3.85 -39.14 32.86
N ASP A 111 -3.42 -38.57 33.98
CA ASP A 111 -4.28 -38.30 35.13
C ASP A 111 -5.04 -36.99 34.89
N PHE A 112 -6.06 -37.07 34.04
CA PHE A 112 -6.95 -35.95 33.79
C PHE A 112 -7.83 -35.72 35.03
N ARG A 113 -7.45 -34.77 35.87
CA ARG A 113 -8.38 -34.13 36.81
C ARG A 113 -9.33 -33.25 36.00
N TYR A 114 -10.47 -33.81 35.60
CA TYR A 114 -11.53 -33.02 34.98
C TYR A 114 -12.02 -31.97 35.98
N SER A 115 -11.94 -30.70 35.60
CA SER A 115 -12.49 -29.61 36.38
C SER A 115 -14.01 -29.79 36.50
N LYS A 116 -14.58 -29.40 37.65
CA LYS A 116 -16.03 -29.48 37.85
C LYS A 116 -16.74 -28.73 36.70
N PRO A 117 -17.83 -29.28 36.16
CA PRO A 117 -18.55 -28.63 35.06
C PRO A 117 -19.02 -27.24 35.49
N LEU A 118 -18.89 -26.26 34.60
CA LEU A 118 -19.28 -24.87 34.85
C LEU A 118 -20.79 -24.74 35.11
N ILE A 119 -21.56 -25.69 34.57
CA ILE A 119 -23.02 -25.69 34.56
C ILE A 119 -23.50 -27.11 34.90
N SER A 120 -24.40 -27.22 35.87
CA SER A 120 -25.09 -28.45 36.27
C SER A 120 -26.60 -28.28 36.09
N LYS A 121 -27.34 -29.39 36.04
CA LYS A 121 -28.81 -29.35 36.03
C LYS A 121 -29.34 -29.57 37.44
N CYS A 122 -30.37 -28.82 37.83
CA CYS A 122 -31.05 -29.05 39.10
C CYS A 122 -31.80 -30.38 39.05
N GLU A 123 -31.50 -31.28 39.99
CA GLU A 123 -32.17 -32.58 40.11
C GLU A 123 -33.68 -32.46 40.36
N ASN A 124 -34.14 -31.39 41.02
CA ASN A 124 -35.56 -31.21 41.34
C ASN A 124 -36.41 -30.62 40.22
N CYS A 125 -35.85 -29.78 39.33
CA CYS A 125 -36.64 -29.03 38.35
C CYS A 125 -36.07 -29.01 36.94
N GLY A 126 -34.94 -29.69 36.70
CA GLY A 126 -34.31 -29.80 35.38
C GLY A 126 -33.67 -28.51 34.86
N ASN A 127 -33.78 -27.40 35.61
CA ASN A 127 -33.24 -26.13 35.17
C ASN A 127 -31.70 -26.11 35.21
N ILE A 128 -31.12 -25.35 34.29
CA ILE A 128 -29.68 -25.22 34.08
C ILE A 128 -29.14 -24.20 35.08
N LEU A 129 -28.25 -24.62 35.98
CA LEU A 129 -27.64 -23.76 36.99
C LEU A 129 -26.12 -23.67 36.83
N PRO A 130 -25.53 -22.49 37.07
CA PRO A 130 -24.10 -22.39 37.27
C PRO A 130 -23.69 -23.09 38.57
N ASN A 131 -22.50 -23.71 38.58
CA ASN A 131 -21.97 -24.45 39.74
C ASN A 131 -21.76 -23.59 41.00
N PHE A 132 -21.69 -22.26 40.85
CA PHE A 132 -21.57 -21.33 41.98
C PHE A 132 -22.91 -21.04 42.69
N VAL A 133 -24.04 -21.49 42.14
CA VAL A 133 -25.38 -21.22 42.70
C VAL A 133 -25.83 -22.42 43.52
N LYS A 134 -25.78 -22.31 44.85
CA LYS A 134 -26.16 -23.38 45.79
C LYS A 134 -27.67 -23.63 45.90
N LYS A 135 -28.51 -22.69 45.44
CA LYS A 135 -29.97 -22.74 45.60
C LYS A 135 -30.64 -22.48 44.27
N CYS A 136 -31.54 -23.37 43.85
CA CYS A 136 -32.28 -23.17 42.61
C CYS A 136 -33.26 -21.98 42.73
N PHE A 137 -33.19 -21.05 41.76
CA PHE A 137 -34.12 -19.91 41.70
C PHE A 137 -35.58 -20.33 41.45
N PHE A 138 -35.81 -21.50 40.84
CA PHE A 138 -37.16 -21.98 40.50
C PHE A 138 -37.77 -22.83 41.60
N CYS A 139 -37.05 -23.81 42.14
CA CYS A 139 -37.60 -24.73 43.14
C CYS A 139 -37.19 -24.40 44.59
N GLY A 140 -36.29 -23.43 44.79
CA GLY A 140 -35.83 -23.02 46.12
C GLY A 140 -35.05 -24.08 46.89
N LYS A 141 -34.84 -25.29 46.34
CA LYS A 141 -34.10 -26.37 46.99
C LYS A 141 -32.61 -26.24 46.71
N GLN A 142 -31.78 -26.78 47.60
CA GLN A 142 -30.34 -26.76 47.45
C GLN A 142 -29.91 -27.66 46.28
N SER A 143 -29.00 -27.18 45.45
CA SER A 143 -28.38 -28.00 44.40
C SER A 143 -27.28 -28.83 45.03
N THR A 144 -27.42 -30.14 45.00
CA THR A 144 -26.35 -31.10 45.26
C THR A 144 -25.31 -30.97 44.15
N THR A 145 -24.23 -30.24 44.43
CA THR A 145 -23.01 -30.23 43.61
C THR A 145 -21.99 -31.21 44.14
#